data_AF-A0A0R3Q0K9-F1
#
_entry.id   AF-A0A0R3Q0K9-F1
#
_cell.length_a   1.000
_cell.length_b   1.000
_cell.length_c   1.000
_cell.angle_alpha   90.00
_cell.angle_beta   90.00
_cell.angle_gamma   90.00
#
_symmetry.space_group_name_H-M   'P 1'
#
loop_
_entity.id
_entity.type
_entity.pdbx_description
1 polymer ?
#
loop_
_entity_poly.entity_id
_entity_poly.type
_entity_poly.pdbx_seq_one_letter_code
_entity_poly.pdbx_strand_id
1 'polypeptide(L)'
;LQLIKVFECISLLEYLDGTSSLVVVQEVFTTGYSFMTPSGRISKYGIFWGPDDPRNVIREVPGVTHVAAMLMAIIDAVRIVSQCRFRFGDEMNTNGEMATTSSNDWPVVYTMAMCKSSNNGFNSASYVTVWSDKRCGQNTMHRLAMMPVTLFRAQLAAIEEALRQAVDNRLPRVVVVTDSQAFLLNWRKGWLKTTGSPVPNKFLYDRIRDLTQSDTEVRFRYEAPQADNSMWSEAIDKCFEAIDLPLVGKDRSEYKRDISEVKDMNKRGGIIWETDGKIHHGLINILEKATSVGFKHIVVRTNSVRLILASENWLPIWHRNGWRNSLHKPIADADSWKKIWWLKKTVYWELMDPPNDDDKAAAAQLFFSDDVNELQL
;
A
#
# COMPACT_ATOMS: atom_id res chain seq x y z
N LEU A 1 -15.63 -11.88 29.06
CA LEU A 1 -16.80 -11.16 28.50
C LEU A 1 -16.82 -11.37 26.99
N GLN A 2 -17.67 -12.27 26.49
CA GLN A 2 -18.02 -12.31 25.07
C GLN A 2 -18.85 -11.05 24.77
N LEU A 3 -18.27 -10.08 24.05
CA LEU A 3 -19.03 -8.99 23.45
C LEU A 3 -19.96 -9.63 22.41
N ILE A 4 -21.23 -9.79 22.75
CA ILE A 4 -22.29 -10.09 21.79
C ILE A 4 -22.35 -8.89 20.83
N LYS A 5 -21.83 -9.07 19.62
CA LYS A 5 -21.84 -8.07 18.55
C LYS A 5 -23.25 -8.00 17.98
N VAL A 6 -24.01 -6.99 18.39
CA VAL A 6 -25.20 -6.54 17.66
C VAL A 6 -24.82 -5.24 16.99
N PHE A 7 -24.65 -5.28 15.66
CA PHE A 7 -24.41 -4.11 14.83
C PHE A 7 -25.66 -3.87 13.99
N GLU A 8 -26.18 -2.64 14.01
CA GLU A 8 -27.14 -2.19 13.00
C GLU A 8 -26.40 -1.40 11.92
N CYS A 9 -26.62 -1.77 10.66
CA CYS A 9 -26.06 -1.08 9.51
C CYS A 9 -27.01 0.04 9.09
N ILE A 10 -26.48 1.24 8.92
CA ILE A 10 -27.23 2.40 8.43
C ILE A 10 -26.51 2.92 7.19
N SER A 11 -27.27 3.06 6.10
CA SER A 11 -26.82 3.72 4.88
C SER A 11 -27.13 5.21 4.97
N LEU A 12 -26.11 6.06 4.95
CA LEU A 12 -26.29 7.52 4.88
C LEU A 12 -26.16 7.98 3.43
N LEU A 13 -27.17 8.69 2.94
CA LEU A 13 -27.20 9.29 1.61
C LEU A 13 -26.61 10.70 1.70
N GLU A 14 -25.48 10.95 1.02
CA GLU A 14 -25.02 12.32 0.77
C GLU A 14 -25.76 12.87 -0.45
N TYR A 15 -26.61 13.88 -0.24
CA TYR A 15 -27.26 14.62 -1.30
C TYR A 15 -26.37 15.84 -1.63
N LEU A 16 -25.70 15.81 -2.77
CA LEU A 16 -25.04 16.99 -3.34
C LEU A 16 -25.93 17.58 -4.42
N ASP A 17 -26.06 18.90 -4.39
CA ASP A 17 -26.92 19.71 -5.26
C ASP A 17 -26.80 19.32 -6.75
N GLY A 18 -27.95 18.98 -7.35
CA GLY A 18 -28.32 19.41 -8.70
C GLY A 18 -27.65 18.74 -9.91
N THR A 19 -26.61 17.93 -9.77
CA THR A 19 -26.04 17.18 -10.90
C THR A 19 -26.08 15.69 -10.63
N SER A 20 -26.58 14.93 -11.61
CA SER A 20 -26.79 13.49 -11.60
C SER A 20 -25.48 12.66 -11.50
N SER A 21 -24.68 12.91 -10.46
CA SER A 21 -23.52 12.10 -10.11
C SER A 21 -23.93 11.00 -9.13
N LEU A 22 -23.39 9.81 -9.34
CA LEU A 22 -23.51 8.61 -8.49
C LEU A 22 -23.58 8.98 -7.00
N VAL A 23 -24.70 8.65 -6.35
CA VAL A 23 -24.86 8.81 -4.91
C VAL A 23 -23.88 7.86 -4.23
N VAL A 24 -22.81 8.41 -3.65
CA VAL A 24 -21.88 7.64 -2.83
C VAL A 24 -22.59 7.37 -1.50
N VAL A 25 -23.17 6.18 -1.38
CA VAL A 25 -23.76 5.71 -0.13
C VAL A 25 -22.64 5.33 0.82
N GLN A 26 -22.52 6.01 1.95
CA GLN A 26 -21.56 5.61 2.98
C GLN A 26 -22.26 4.79 4.07
N GLU A 27 -21.82 3.54 4.23
CA GLU A 27 -22.32 2.65 5.27
C GLU A 27 -21.61 2.92 6.61
N VAL A 28 -22.40 2.97 7.69
CA VAL A 28 -21.90 3.08 9.05
C VAL A 28 -22.60 2.06 9.94
N PHE A 29 -21.83 1.42 10.81
CA PHE A 29 -22.34 0.49 11.80
C PHE A 29 -22.45 1.19 13.14
N THR A 30 -23.63 1.13 13.74
CA THR A 30 -23.85 1.67 15.09
C THR A 30 -24.20 0.55 16.05
N THR A 31 -23.88 0.74 17.32
CA THR A 31 -24.25 -0.18 18.39
C THR A 31 -24.48 0.57 19.68
N GLY A 32 -25.39 0.06 20.50
CA GLY A 32 -25.60 0.51 21.88
C GLY A 32 -25.56 -0.71 22.79
N TYR A 33 -25.18 -0.54 24.06
CA TYR A 33 -25.28 -1.58 25.07
C TYR A 33 -25.49 -0.95 26.44
N SER A 34 -26.26 -1.61 27.31
CA SER A 34 -26.57 -1.12 28.65
C SER A 34 -26.49 -2.26 29.65
N PHE A 35 -25.93 -2.01 30.83
CA PHE A 35 -25.84 -2.96 31.92
C PHE A 35 -25.96 -2.27 33.28
N MET A 36 -26.33 -3.03 34.31
CA MET A 36 -26.47 -2.54 35.68
C MET A 36 -25.16 -2.72 36.45
N THR A 37 -24.78 -1.68 37.20
CA THR A 37 -23.68 -1.70 38.16
C THR A 37 -24.20 -1.33 39.55
N PRO A 38 -23.44 -1.56 40.64
CA PRO A 38 -23.82 -1.10 41.99
C PRO A 38 -24.05 0.42 42.05
N SER A 39 -23.37 1.19 41.21
CA SER A 39 -23.49 2.65 41.06
C SER A 39 -24.65 3.09 40.15
N GLY A 40 -25.43 2.16 39.61
CA GLY A 40 -26.54 2.44 38.69
C GLY A 40 -26.33 1.90 37.28
N ARG A 41 -27.19 2.31 36.35
CA ARG A 41 -27.14 1.87 34.96
C ARG A 41 -26.02 2.57 34.21
N ILE A 42 -25.15 1.79 33.56
CA ILE A 42 -24.11 2.31 32.66
C ILE A 42 -24.41 1.80 31.26
N SER A 43 -24.30 2.70 30.28
CA SER A 43 -24.46 2.36 28.87
C SER A 43 -23.27 2.80 28.07
N LYS A 44 -23.01 2.10 26.98
CA LYS A 44 -21.97 2.41 26.01
C LYS A 44 -22.57 2.40 24.62
N TYR A 45 -22.04 3.23 23.74
CA TYR A 45 -22.39 3.17 22.34
C TYR A 45 -21.14 3.28 21.48
N GLY A 46 -21.22 2.69 20.29
CA GLY A 46 -20.14 2.64 19.33
C GLY A 46 -20.62 3.05 17.95
N ILE A 47 -19.75 3.75 17.23
CA ILE A 47 -19.90 4.08 15.82
C ILE A 47 -18.68 3.52 15.11
N PHE A 48 -18.91 2.73 14.06
CA PHE A 48 -17.88 2.04 13.31
C PHE A 48 -18.08 2.27 11.82
N TRP A 49 -17.17 3.02 11.22
CA TRP A 49 -17.12 3.34 9.79
C TRP A 49 -16.19 2.38 9.02
N GLY A 50 -15.35 1.64 9.74
CA GLY A 50 -14.40 0.69 9.15
C GLY A 50 -13.13 0.55 10.00
N PRO A 51 -12.28 -0.47 9.77
CA PRO A 51 -11.05 -0.66 10.52
C PRO A 51 -10.13 0.58 10.46
N ASP A 52 -9.62 1.01 11.62
CA ASP A 52 -8.79 2.21 11.79
C ASP A 52 -9.40 3.53 11.28
N ASP A 53 -10.70 3.56 10.97
CA ASP A 53 -11.36 4.81 10.59
C ASP A 53 -11.34 5.77 11.80
N PRO A 54 -10.78 6.97 11.64
CA PRO A 54 -10.63 7.92 12.74
C PRO A 54 -11.98 8.49 13.25
N ARG A 55 -13.05 8.32 12.47
CA ARG A 55 -14.43 8.64 12.87
C ARG A 55 -15.03 7.55 13.75
N ASN A 56 -14.34 6.42 13.95
CA ASN A 56 -14.76 5.40 14.90
C ASN A 56 -14.74 5.97 16.32
N VAL A 57 -15.84 5.78 17.02
CA VAL A 57 -16.05 6.35 18.35
C VAL A 57 -16.66 5.29 19.23
N ILE A 58 -16.17 5.20 20.47
CA ILE A 58 -16.84 4.50 21.56
C ILE A 58 -17.03 5.51 22.69
N ARG A 59 -18.25 5.62 23.20
CA ARG A 59 -18.59 6.52 24.31
C ARG A 59 -19.34 5.78 25.39
N GLU A 60 -19.12 6.20 26.63
CA GLU A 60 -19.88 5.77 27.80
C GLU A 60 -20.86 6.87 28.17
N VAL A 61 -22.11 6.49 28.48
CA VAL A 61 -23.17 7.41 28.88
C VAL A 61 -23.87 6.84 30.12
N PRO A 62 -23.88 7.57 31.25
CA PRO A 62 -24.53 7.11 32.47
C PRO A 62 -26.05 7.19 32.36
N GLY A 63 -26.75 6.23 32.94
CA GLY A 63 -28.18 6.31 33.24
C GLY A 63 -29.16 6.06 32.08
N VAL A 64 -28.70 5.76 30.87
CA VAL A 64 -29.58 5.58 29.69
C VAL A 64 -29.88 4.11 29.39
N THR A 65 -30.95 3.82 28.66
CA THR A 65 -31.27 2.45 28.20
C THR A 65 -30.42 2.02 27.00
N HIS A 66 -30.45 0.73 26.65
CA HIS A 66 -29.78 0.21 25.44
C HIS A 66 -30.28 0.92 24.16
N VAL A 67 -31.60 1.11 24.03
CA VAL A 67 -32.21 1.82 22.88
C VAL A 67 -31.75 3.27 22.84
N ALA A 68 -31.71 3.96 23.97
CA ALA A 68 -31.22 5.34 24.03
C ALA A 68 -29.73 5.45 23.66
N ALA A 69 -28.90 4.47 24.09
CA ALA A 69 -27.50 4.41 23.68
C ALA A 69 -27.33 4.21 22.17
N MET A 70 -28.16 3.36 21.56
CA MET A 70 -28.18 3.13 20.12
C MET A 70 -28.61 4.40 19.35
N LEU A 71 -29.69 5.06 19.75
CA LEU A 71 -30.12 6.33 19.15
C LEU A 71 -29.05 7.43 19.26
N MET A 72 -28.31 7.49 20.37
CA MET A 72 -27.17 8.39 20.50
C MET A 72 -26.04 8.06 19.53
N ALA A 73 -25.76 6.79 19.25
CA ALA A 73 -24.80 6.41 18.22
C ALA A 73 -25.22 6.93 16.85
N ILE A 74 -26.51 6.83 16.50
CA ILE A 74 -27.06 7.32 15.23
C ILE A 74 -26.94 8.85 15.14
N ILE A 75 -27.38 9.56 16.20
CA ILE A 75 -27.30 11.04 16.24
C ILE A 75 -25.86 11.52 16.12
N ASP A 76 -24.93 10.88 16.82
CA ASP A 76 -23.52 11.27 16.81
C ASP A 76 -22.84 10.87 15.48
N ALA A 77 -23.28 9.78 14.81
CA ALA A 77 -22.85 9.44 13.46
C ALA A 77 -23.30 10.50 12.43
N VAL A 78 -24.58 10.91 12.48
CA VAL A 78 -25.12 12.00 11.64
C VAL A 78 -24.39 13.31 11.94
N ARG A 79 -24.10 13.60 13.21
CA ARG A 79 -23.35 14.78 13.61
C ARG A 79 -21.94 14.77 13.03
N ILE A 80 -21.24 13.63 13.13
CA ILE A 80 -19.91 13.46 12.55
C ILE A 80 -19.95 13.81 11.06
N VAL A 81 -20.87 13.23 10.29
CA VAL A 81 -21.05 13.53 8.85
C VAL A 81 -21.38 15.00 8.62
N SER A 82 -22.28 15.60 9.41
CA SER A 82 -22.67 17.00 9.26
C SER A 82 -21.53 18.00 9.57
N GLN A 83 -20.56 17.61 10.41
CA GLN A 83 -19.35 18.38 10.68
C GLN A 83 -18.30 18.20 9.58
N CYS A 84 -18.42 17.13 8.77
CA CYS A 84 -17.60 16.87 7.60
C CYS A 84 -18.04 17.64 6.35
N ARG A 85 -18.50 18.90 6.49
CA ARG A 85 -18.81 19.81 5.36
C ARG A 85 -17.53 20.22 4.59
N PHE A 86 -16.77 19.26 4.09
CA PHE A 86 -15.78 19.48 3.05
C PHE A 86 -16.49 19.34 1.72
N ARG A 87 -16.52 20.43 0.97
CA ARG A 87 -17.02 20.39 -0.39
C ARG A 87 -15.92 19.79 -1.25
N PHE A 88 -16.36 19.09 -2.30
CA PHE A 88 -15.47 18.66 -3.37
C PHE A 88 -14.62 19.85 -3.84
N GLY A 89 -13.31 19.66 -3.90
CA GLY A 89 -12.38 20.70 -4.34
C GLY A 89 -11.91 21.69 -3.27
N ASP A 90 -12.38 21.58 -2.02
CA ASP A 90 -11.87 22.40 -0.92
C ASP A 90 -10.38 22.07 -0.65
N GLU A 91 -9.55 23.10 -0.55
CA GLU A 91 -8.11 22.98 -0.29
C GLU A 91 -7.74 23.42 1.13
N MET A 92 -6.84 22.67 1.75
CA MET A 92 -6.25 23.00 3.04
C MET A 92 -4.75 23.25 2.94
N ASN A 93 -4.26 24.20 3.74
CA ASN A 93 -2.83 24.39 3.95
C ASN A 93 -2.24 23.38 4.95
N THR A 94 -0.94 23.49 5.21
CA THR A 94 -0.19 22.63 6.14
C THR A 94 -0.63 22.79 7.61
N ASN A 95 -1.32 23.86 7.96
CA ASN A 95 -1.89 24.09 9.29
C ASN A 95 -3.31 23.52 9.45
N GLY A 96 -3.89 22.96 8.38
CA GLY A 96 -5.26 22.45 8.39
C GLY A 96 -6.33 23.54 8.26
N GLU A 97 -5.94 24.73 7.83
CA GLU A 97 -6.84 25.85 7.56
C GLU A 97 -7.21 25.85 6.07
N MET A 98 -8.39 26.39 5.75
CA MET A 98 -8.84 26.54 4.36
C MET A 98 -7.90 27.49 3.61
N ALA A 99 -7.46 27.09 2.42
CA ALA A 99 -6.63 27.93 1.57
C ALA A 99 -7.43 29.16 1.11
N THR A 100 -6.85 30.34 1.25
CA THR A 100 -7.46 31.63 0.85
C THR A 100 -6.99 32.12 -0.51
N THR A 101 -5.99 31.47 -1.10
CA THR A 101 -5.37 31.84 -2.38
C THR A 101 -5.56 30.72 -3.40
N SER A 102 -5.42 31.03 -4.69
CA SER A 102 -5.52 30.01 -5.76
C SER A 102 -4.25 29.16 -5.86
N SER A 103 -4.41 27.91 -6.29
CA SER A 103 -3.35 26.93 -6.55
C SER A 103 -3.40 26.37 -7.98
N ASN A 104 -4.12 27.03 -8.88
CA ASN A 104 -4.39 26.51 -10.23
C ASN A 104 -3.13 26.26 -11.07
N ASP A 105 -2.03 26.94 -10.74
CA ASP A 105 -0.72 26.85 -11.40
C ASP A 105 0.28 25.93 -10.66
N TRP A 106 -0.17 25.21 -9.64
CA TRP A 106 0.67 24.32 -8.85
C TRP A 106 0.74 22.92 -9.49
N PRO A 107 1.88 22.22 -9.38
CA PRO A 107 1.93 20.79 -9.66
C PRO A 107 0.89 20.02 -8.85
N VAL A 108 0.15 19.14 -9.51
CA VAL A 108 -0.91 18.35 -8.89
C VAL A 108 -0.53 16.87 -8.91
N VAL A 109 -0.69 16.21 -7.77
CA VAL A 109 -0.53 14.76 -7.62
C VAL A 109 -1.80 14.17 -7.01
N TYR A 110 -2.33 13.14 -7.67
CA TYR A 110 -3.47 12.38 -7.20
C TYR A 110 -2.99 11.18 -6.41
N THR A 111 -3.63 10.97 -5.26
CA THR A 111 -3.36 9.85 -4.36
C THR A 111 -4.63 9.06 -4.16
N MET A 112 -4.50 7.75 -4.27
CA MET A 112 -5.61 6.83 -4.09
C MET A 112 -5.13 5.61 -3.33
N ALA A 113 -6.04 4.98 -2.59
CA ALA A 113 -5.82 3.65 -2.07
C ALA A 113 -7.05 2.77 -2.24
N MET A 114 -6.81 1.46 -2.19
CA MET A 114 -7.85 0.44 -2.22
C MET A 114 -7.58 -0.58 -1.13
N CYS A 115 -8.64 -1.13 -0.54
CA CYS A 115 -8.55 -2.22 0.42
C CYS A 115 -9.56 -3.30 0.05
N LYS A 116 -9.12 -4.55 0.06
CA LYS A 116 -9.88 -5.74 -0.28
C LYS A 116 -9.76 -6.73 0.87
N SER A 117 -10.90 -7.15 1.40
CA SER A 117 -10.98 -8.30 2.30
C SER A 117 -11.30 -9.54 1.47
N SER A 118 -10.53 -10.61 1.63
CA SER A 118 -10.83 -11.91 1.03
C SER A 118 -11.64 -12.79 1.98
N ASN A 119 -12.34 -13.78 1.41
CA ASN A 119 -13.25 -14.67 2.14
C ASN A 119 -12.56 -15.50 3.24
N ASN A 120 -11.24 -15.66 3.15
CA ASN A 120 -10.40 -16.33 4.14
C ASN A 120 -9.98 -15.41 5.30
N GLY A 121 -10.51 -14.18 5.38
CA GLY A 121 -10.25 -13.21 6.45
C GLY A 121 -8.95 -12.41 6.30
N PHE A 122 -8.28 -12.50 5.14
CA PHE A 122 -7.09 -11.70 4.86
C PHE A 122 -7.49 -10.35 4.26
N ASN A 123 -6.80 -9.30 4.70
CA ASN A 123 -6.96 -7.96 4.15
C ASN A 123 -5.72 -7.62 3.34
N SER A 124 -5.96 -7.15 2.13
CA SER A 124 -4.96 -6.59 1.22
C SER A 124 -5.31 -5.14 0.94
N ALA A 125 -4.30 -4.29 0.83
CA ALA A 125 -4.50 -2.92 0.42
C ALA A 125 -3.39 -2.49 -0.54
N SER A 126 -3.72 -1.58 -1.44
CA SER A 126 -2.80 -0.93 -2.37
C SER A 126 -2.93 0.58 -2.26
N TYR A 127 -1.89 1.28 -2.68
CA TYR A 127 -1.87 2.73 -2.78
C TYR A 127 -1.03 3.18 -3.95
N VAL A 128 -1.35 4.34 -4.51
CA VAL A 128 -0.75 4.86 -5.73
C VAL A 128 -0.57 6.37 -5.67
N THR A 129 0.37 6.87 -6.48
CA THR A 129 0.50 8.30 -6.78
C THR A 129 0.48 8.50 -8.30
N VAL A 130 -0.34 9.44 -8.78
CA VAL A 130 -0.45 9.80 -10.20
C VAL A 130 -0.24 11.29 -10.36
N TRP A 131 0.87 11.67 -11.01
CA TRP A 131 1.21 13.07 -11.26
C TRP A 131 0.59 13.57 -12.56
N SER A 132 -0.04 14.75 -12.51
CA SER A 132 -0.56 15.42 -13.71
C SER A 132 0.58 15.84 -14.65
N ASP A 133 1.72 16.26 -14.09
CA ASP A 133 2.93 16.58 -14.85
C ASP A 133 4.07 15.62 -14.45
N LYS A 134 4.51 14.79 -15.40
CA LYS A 134 5.57 13.79 -15.19
C LYS A 134 6.95 14.40 -14.91
N ARG A 135 7.13 15.70 -15.14
CA ARG A 135 8.35 16.42 -14.74
C ARG A 135 8.41 16.66 -13.24
N CYS A 136 7.26 16.65 -12.56
CA CYS A 136 7.15 16.91 -11.14
C CYS A 136 7.23 15.64 -10.28
N GLY A 137 6.98 14.47 -10.87
CA GLY A 137 7.10 13.18 -10.19
C GLY A 137 6.75 11.99 -11.07
N GLN A 138 6.91 10.80 -10.52
CA GLN A 138 6.69 9.54 -11.23
C GLN A 138 5.40 8.88 -10.74
N ASN A 139 4.68 8.24 -11.64
CA ASN A 139 3.52 7.48 -11.22
C ASN A 139 4.00 6.18 -10.55
N THR A 140 3.57 5.96 -9.31
CA THR A 140 3.97 4.78 -8.54
C THR A 140 2.73 4.02 -8.07
N MET A 141 2.93 2.73 -7.83
CA MET A 141 1.90 1.85 -7.31
C MET A 141 2.52 0.83 -6.37
N HIS A 142 1.87 0.59 -5.24
CA HIS A 142 2.43 -0.20 -4.17
C HIS A 142 1.36 -1.02 -3.47
N ARG A 143 1.72 -2.24 -3.05
CA ARG A 143 0.94 -2.96 -2.06
C ARG A 143 1.34 -2.52 -0.65
N LEU A 144 0.36 -2.34 0.21
CA LEU A 144 0.55 -1.94 1.59
C LEU A 144 1.25 -3.06 2.38
N ALA A 145 2.49 -2.82 2.79
CA ALA A 145 3.28 -3.78 3.55
C ALA A 145 3.11 -3.70 5.07
N MET A 146 2.36 -2.71 5.57
CA MET A 146 2.18 -2.47 7.01
C MET A 146 0.99 -3.24 7.60
N MET A 147 1.11 -3.60 8.89
CA MET A 147 0.09 -4.36 9.64
C MET A 147 -0.42 -3.57 10.85
N PRO A 148 -1.74 -3.59 11.15
CA PRO A 148 -2.83 -4.08 10.30
C PRO A 148 -2.90 -3.40 8.92
N VAL A 149 -3.42 -4.15 7.94
CA VAL A 149 -3.75 -3.67 6.60
C VAL A 149 -5.13 -3.04 6.65
N THR A 150 -5.20 -1.73 6.45
CA THR A 150 -6.44 -0.95 6.44
C THR A 150 -6.41 0.07 5.31
N LEU A 151 -7.60 0.43 4.80
CA LEU A 151 -7.75 1.44 3.75
C LEU A 151 -7.10 2.76 4.16
N PHE A 152 -7.38 3.24 5.37
CA PHE A 152 -6.87 4.53 5.83
C PHE A 152 -5.34 4.55 5.88
N ARG A 153 -4.69 3.46 6.29
CA ARG A 153 -3.22 3.36 6.26
C ARG A 153 -2.63 3.38 4.86
N ALA A 154 -3.30 2.76 3.90
CA ALA A 154 -2.91 2.83 2.50
C ALA A 154 -3.07 4.27 1.97
N GLN A 155 -4.16 4.96 2.32
CA GLN A 155 -4.36 6.38 1.96
C GLN A 155 -3.25 7.27 2.54
N LEU A 156 -2.87 7.07 3.81
CA LEU A 156 -1.76 7.80 4.43
C LEU A 156 -0.41 7.51 3.74
N ALA A 157 -0.16 6.25 3.37
CA ALA A 157 1.04 5.88 2.64
C ALA A 157 1.10 6.52 1.23
N ALA A 158 -0.05 6.65 0.57
CA ALA A 158 -0.17 7.35 -0.71
C ALA A 158 0.25 8.83 -0.60
N ILE A 159 -0.28 9.51 0.43
CA ILE A 159 0.02 10.92 0.71
C ILE A 159 1.50 11.09 1.07
N GLU A 160 2.02 10.21 1.93
CA GLU A 160 3.44 10.22 2.31
C GLU A 160 4.36 10.07 1.09
N GLU A 161 4.05 9.13 0.20
CA GLU A 161 4.83 8.88 -1.02
C GLU A 161 4.78 10.05 -2.00
N ALA A 162 3.61 10.68 -2.17
CA ALA A 162 3.46 11.87 -3.01
C ALA A 162 4.29 13.04 -2.49
N LEU A 163 4.26 13.29 -1.18
CA LEU A 163 5.05 14.34 -0.54
C LEU A 163 6.54 14.04 -0.60
N ARG A 164 6.95 12.78 -0.40
CA ARG A 164 8.34 12.36 -0.53
C ARG A 164 8.87 12.69 -1.93
N GLN A 165 8.11 12.35 -2.98
CA GLN A 165 8.49 12.70 -4.36
C GLN A 165 8.56 14.22 -4.59
N ALA A 166 7.63 14.99 -4.03
CA ALA A 166 7.66 16.46 -4.13
C ALA A 166 8.93 17.06 -3.51
N VAL A 167 9.32 16.57 -2.32
CA VAL A 167 10.54 16.99 -1.61
C VAL A 167 11.79 16.54 -2.34
N ASP A 168 11.85 15.28 -2.77
CA ASP A 168 13.00 14.72 -3.51
C ASP A 168 13.25 15.48 -4.83
N ASN A 169 12.18 15.90 -5.50
CA ASN A 169 12.23 16.72 -6.72
C ASN A 169 12.37 18.22 -6.44
N ARG A 170 12.47 18.64 -5.18
CA ARG A 170 12.62 20.04 -4.73
C ARG A 170 11.55 20.97 -5.31
N LEU A 171 10.30 20.49 -5.34
CA LEU A 171 9.19 21.32 -5.80
C LEU A 171 8.98 22.47 -4.81
N PRO A 172 8.81 23.72 -5.27
CA PRO A 172 8.53 24.84 -4.38
C PRO A 172 7.11 24.77 -3.81
N ARG A 173 6.19 24.11 -4.52
CA ARG A 173 4.78 24.00 -4.14
C ARG A 173 4.11 22.78 -4.79
N VAL A 174 3.11 22.20 -4.13
CA VAL A 174 2.35 21.04 -4.64
C VAL A 174 0.94 20.96 -4.06
N VAL A 175 -0.02 20.54 -4.88
CA VAL A 175 -1.37 20.15 -4.45
C VAL A 175 -1.47 18.63 -4.44
N VAL A 176 -1.68 18.05 -3.27
CA VAL A 176 -1.96 16.63 -3.08
C VAL A 176 -3.47 16.43 -3.04
N VAL A 177 -3.99 15.84 -4.11
CA VAL A 177 -5.39 15.45 -4.21
C VAL A 177 -5.53 14.04 -3.62
N THR A 178 -6.47 13.84 -2.71
CA THR A 178 -6.68 12.56 -2.02
C THR A 178 -8.15 12.14 -2.02
N ASP A 179 -8.37 10.83 -2.13
CA ASP A 179 -9.66 10.18 -1.94
C ASP A 179 -10.06 10.05 -0.46
N SER A 180 -9.19 10.48 0.46
CA SER A 180 -9.40 10.35 1.90
C SER A 180 -10.00 11.62 2.52
N GLN A 181 -11.32 11.69 2.58
CA GLN A 181 -12.01 12.72 3.38
C GLN A 181 -11.62 12.64 4.87
N ALA A 182 -11.40 11.42 5.36
CA ALA A 182 -10.94 11.14 6.72
C ALA A 182 -9.58 11.81 7.01
N PHE A 183 -8.65 11.82 6.05
CA PHE A 183 -7.37 12.52 6.21
C PHE A 183 -7.57 14.01 6.49
N LEU A 184 -8.31 14.71 5.64
CA LEU A 184 -8.54 16.16 5.76
C LEU A 184 -9.25 16.54 7.06
N LEU A 185 -10.21 15.72 7.50
CA LEU A 185 -10.88 15.90 8.79
C LEU A 185 -9.91 15.89 9.97
N ASN A 186 -8.94 14.98 9.97
CA ASN A 186 -7.95 14.88 11.04
C ASN A 186 -6.85 15.91 10.87
N TRP A 187 -6.50 16.24 9.64
CA TRP A 187 -5.55 17.30 9.31
C TRP A 187 -6.00 18.63 9.90
N ARG A 188 -7.26 19.02 9.67
CA ARG A 188 -7.88 20.20 10.28
C ARG A 188 -7.90 20.20 11.81
N LYS A 189 -8.01 19.02 12.43
CA LYS A 189 -8.05 18.87 13.89
C LYS A 189 -6.66 18.75 14.52
N GLY A 190 -5.58 18.90 13.75
CA GLY A 190 -4.22 18.71 14.25
C GLY A 190 -3.96 17.29 14.75
N TRP A 191 -4.67 16.30 14.20
CA TRP A 191 -4.50 14.87 14.52
C TRP A 191 -4.80 14.49 15.98
N LEU A 192 -5.73 15.24 16.59
CA LEU A 192 -6.23 14.98 17.93
C LEU A 192 -7.66 14.44 17.90
N LYS A 193 -7.92 13.47 18.78
CA LYS A 193 -9.27 13.02 19.13
C LYS A 193 -9.99 14.10 19.92
N THR A 194 -11.31 13.99 20.05
CA THR A 194 -12.14 14.85 20.91
C THR A 194 -11.69 14.83 22.38
N THR A 195 -11.07 13.73 22.81
CA THR A 195 -10.50 13.58 24.15
C THR A 195 -9.14 14.27 24.33
N GLY A 196 -8.61 14.91 23.29
CA GLY A 196 -7.28 15.54 23.27
C GLY A 196 -6.11 14.59 23.08
N SER A 197 -6.35 13.28 22.99
CA SER A 197 -5.30 12.29 22.71
C SER A 197 -5.06 12.13 21.21
N PRO A 198 -3.85 11.72 20.77
CA PRO A 198 -3.58 11.54 19.34
C PRO A 198 -4.48 10.50 18.67
N VAL A 199 -4.80 10.72 17.39
CA VAL A 199 -5.48 9.72 16.56
C VAL A 199 -4.55 8.52 16.25
N PRO A 200 -5.10 7.33 15.92
CA PRO A 200 -4.28 6.19 15.51
C PRO A 200 -3.37 6.50 14.32
N ASN A 201 -2.33 5.69 14.10
CA ASN A 201 -1.35 5.85 13.01
C ASN A 201 -0.48 7.12 13.13
N LYS A 202 -0.26 7.61 14.36
CA LYS A 202 0.58 8.79 14.65
C LYS A 202 1.92 8.78 13.92
N PHE A 203 2.57 7.63 13.76
CA PHE A 203 3.84 7.52 13.07
C PHE A 203 3.78 7.91 11.58
N LEU A 204 2.70 7.59 10.86
CA LEU A 204 2.51 8.01 9.46
C LEU A 204 2.22 9.51 9.40
N TYR A 205 1.39 9.99 10.33
CA TYR A 205 1.11 11.42 10.43
C TYR A 205 2.37 12.24 10.71
N ASP A 206 3.20 11.82 11.67
CA ASP A 206 4.43 12.52 11.99
C ASP A 206 5.32 12.63 10.74
N ARG A 207 5.45 11.55 9.94
CA ARG A 207 6.19 11.58 8.68
C ARG A 207 5.59 12.51 7.64
N ILE A 208 4.26 12.50 7.47
CA ILE A 208 3.57 13.44 6.59
C ILE A 208 3.82 14.89 7.04
N ARG A 209 3.68 15.17 8.34
CA ARG A 209 3.92 16.51 8.91
C ARG A 209 5.36 16.96 8.67
N ASP A 210 6.33 16.09 8.93
CA ASP A 210 7.74 16.41 8.74
C ASP A 210 8.04 16.73 7.26
N LEU A 211 7.41 16.02 6.30
CA LEU A 211 7.51 16.33 4.88
C LEU A 211 6.85 17.67 4.51
N THR A 212 5.72 18.03 5.14
CA THR A 212 5.06 19.33 4.92
C THR A 212 5.78 20.52 5.56
N GLN A 213 6.74 20.28 6.45
CA GLN A 213 7.56 21.31 7.10
C GLN A 213 8.86 21.60 6.32
N SER A 214 9.06 20.93 5.18
CA SER A 214 10.13 21.23 4.24
C SER A 214 9.91 22.58 3.52
N ASP A 215 10.83 22.97 2.65
CA ASP A 215 10.73 24.19 1.83
C ASP A 215 9.64 24.11 0.74
N THR A 216 8.87 23.02 0.67
CA THR A 216 7.76 22.83 -0.26
C THR A 216 6.44 23.32 0.35
N GLU A 217 5.79 24.29 -0.28
CA GLU A 217 4.44 24.71 0.10
C GLU A 217 3.41 23.64 -0.30
N VAL A 218 2.69 23.06 0.65
CA VAL A 218 1.77 21.94 0.39
C VAL A 218 0.32 22.36 0.61
N ARG A 219 -0.55 21.91 -0.30
CA ARG A 219 -1.99 21.92 -0.11
C ARG A 219 -2.59 20.53 -0.27
N PHE A 220 -3.61 20.26 0.52
CA PHE A 220 -4.38 19.02 0.44
C PHE A 220 -5.78 19.31 -0.08
N ARG A 221 -6.26 18.51 -1.05
CA ARG A 221 -7.58 18.64 -1.63
C ARG A 221 -8.34 17.32 -1.58
N TYR A 222 -9.61 17.38 -1.19
CA TYR A 222 -10.49 16.21 -1.30
C TYR A 222 -11.13 16.16 -2.68
N GLU A 223 -11.01 15.02 -3.33
CA GLU A 223 -11.83 14.67 -4.49
C GLU A 223 -12.21 13.19 -4.41
N ALA A 224 -13.47 12.89 -4.74
CA ALA A 224 -13.89 11.50 -4.92
C ALA A 224 -13.35 10.99 -6.27
N PRO A 225 -12.89 9.72 -6.37
CA PRO A 225 -12.46 9.15 -7.64
C PRO A 225 -13.61 9.17 -8.68
N GLN A 226 -13.33 9.70 -9.87
CA GLN A 226 -14.28 9.76 -10.98
C GLN A 226 -13.71 9.09 -12.23
N ALA A 227 -14.49 8.25 -12.90
CA ALA A 227 -14.01 7.45 -14.05
C ALA A 227 -13.78 8.29 -15.33
N ASP A 228 -14.41 9.45 -15.45
CA ASP A 228 -14.28 10.39 -16.55
C ASP A 228 -13.04 11.30 -16.44
N ASN A 229 -12.41 11.37 -15.27
CA ASN A 229 -11.13 12.03 -15.09
C ASN A 229 -9.99 11.05 -15.36
N SER A 230 -9.11 11.38 -16.32
CA SER A 230 -8.01 10.51 -16.73
C SER A 230 -7.01 10.19 -15.61
N MET A 231 -6.79 11.11 -14.67
CA MET A 231 -5.89 10.88 -13.53
C MET A 231 -6.50 9.90 -12.53
N TRP A 232 -7.80 10.05 -12.25
CA TRP A 232 -8.52 9.12 -11.38
C TRP A 232 -8.68 7.74 -12.02
N SER A 233 -8.96 7.67 -13.31
CA SER A 233 -9.02 6.42 -14.07
C SER A 233 -7.67 5.67 -14.00
N GLU A 234 -6.55 6.36 -14.25
CA GLU A 234 -5.22 5.76 -14.12
C GLU A 234 -4.91 5.31 -12.67
N ALA A 235 -5.31 6.10 -11.67
CA ALA A 235 -5.11 5.76 -10.26
C ALA A 235 -5.91 4.50 -9.86
N ILE A 236 -7.14 4.36 -10.37
CA ILE A 236 -7.99 3.19 -10.15
C ILE A 236 -7.32 1.94 -10.73
N ASP A 237 -6.91 1.98 -12.01
CA ASP A 237 -6.28 0.85 -12.70
C ASP A 237 -5.00 0.40 -11.97
N LYS A 238 -4.15 1.35 -11.58
CA LYS A 238 -2.92 1.05 -10.82
C LYS A 238 -3.18 0.51 -9.43
N CYS A 239 -4.22 1.00 -8.74
CA CYS A 239 -4.62 0.44 -7.45
C CYS A 239 -5.05 -1.02 -7.58
N PHE A 240 -5.83 -1.34 -8.63
CA PHE A 240 -6.26 -2.71 -8.91
C PHE A 240 -5.08 -3.62 -9.23
N GLU A 241 -4.13 -3.16 -10.04
CA GLU A 241 -2.93 -3.95 -10.35
C GLU A 241 -2.07 -4.18 -9.09
N ALA A 242 -1.86 -3.13 -8.29
CA ALA A 242 -0.98 -3.17 -7.14
C ALA A 242 -1.50 -4.04 -5.99
N ILE A 243 -2.81 -4.24 -5.85
CA ILE A 243 -3.39 -4.95 -4.71
C ILE A 243 -2.99 -6.43 -4.67
N ASP A 244 -2.71 -7.01 -5.84
CA ASP A 244 -2.33 -8.41 -5.99
C ASP A 244 -0.81 -8.62 -6.07
N LEU A 245 -0.01 -7.55 -6.04
CA LEU A 245 1.46 -7.66 -6.00
C LEU A 245 1.92 -8.42 -4.75
N PRO A 246 2.99 -9.22 -4.79
CA PRO A 246 3.43 -9.99 -3.62
C PRO A 246 4.03 -9.08 -2.52
N LEU A 247 3.67 -9.33 -1.25
CA LEU A 247 4.32 -8.69 -0.10
C LEU A 247 5.60 -9.46 0.26
N VAL A 248 6.74 -8.78 0.25
CA VAL A 248 8.03 -9.41 0.54
C VAL A 248 8.29 -9.38 2.05
N GLY A 249 8.32 -10.55 2.70
CA GLY A 249 8.94 -10.73 4.02
C GLY A 249 8.02 -10.89 5.24
N LYS A 250 6.70 -10.99 5.08
CA LYS A 250 5.77 -11.38 6.17
C LYS A 250 4.80 -12.44 5.70
N ASP A 251 4.27 -13.18 6.67
CA ASP A 251 3.38 -14.36 6.59
C ASP A 251 2.75 -14.67 5.21
N ARG A 252 3.03 -15.88 4.68
CA ARG A 252 2.52 -16.36 3.40
C ARG A 252 1.17 -17.10 3.51
N SER A 253 0.56 -17.14 4.69
CA SER A 253 -0.69 -17.85 4.94
C SER A 253 -1.87 -17.35 4.09
N GLU A 254 -1.80 -16.13 3.56
CA GLU A 254 -2.76 -15.57 2.59
C GLU A 254 -2.74 -16.31 1.25
N TYR A 255 -1.57 -16.84 0.85
CA TYR A 255 -1.36 -17.54 -0.42
C TYR A 255 -1.74 -19.02 -0.35
N LYS A 256 -2.74 -19.40 0.45
CA LYS A 256 -3.43 -20.71 0.30
C LYS A 256 -4.23 -20.77 -1.01
N ARG A 257 -3.60 -20.37 -2.11
CA ARG A 257 -4.10 -20.52 -3.46
C ARG A 257 -3.82 -21.96 -3.86
N ASP A 258 -4.85 -22.64 -4.34
CA ASP A 258 -4.68 -23.93 -4.96
C ASP A 258 -3.80 -23.74 -6.22
N ILE A 259 -2.90 -24.69 -6.50
CA ILE A 259 -2.02 -24.64 -7.68
C ILE A 259 -2.83 -24.55 -8.97
N SER A 260 -4.09 -24.99 -8.94
CA SER A 260 -5.05 -24.86 -10.04
C SER A 260 -5.48 -23.40 -10.32
N GLU A 261 -5.61 -22.53 -9.32
CA GLU A 261 -6.01 -21.13 -9.49
C GLU A 261 -4.88 -20.26 -10.07
N VAL A 262 -3.62 -20.62 -9.80
CA VAL A 262 -2.44 -19.96 -10.39
C VAL A 262 -2.21 -20.40 -11.85
N LYS A 263 -2.72 -21.59 -12.23
CA LYS A 263 -2.58 -22.13 -13.59
C LYS A 263 -3.43 -21.42 -14.64
N ASP A 264 -4.56 -20.82 -14.26
CA ASP A 264 -5.42 -20.13 -15.23
C ASP A 264 -4.94 -18.71 -15.58
N MET A 265 -4.10 -18.08 -14.75
CA MET A 265 -3.39 -16.85 -15.15
C MET A 265 -2.19 -17.11 -16.07
N ASN A 266 -1.74 -18.37 -16.19
CA ASN A 266 -0.53 -18.76 -16.92
C ASN A 266 -0.79 -19.46 -18.26
N LYS A 267 -2.02 -19.43 -18.79
CA LYS A 267 -2.36 -19.98 -20.12
C LYS A 267 -1.94 -19.08 -21.30
N ARG A 268 -0.88 -18.30 -21.15
CA ARG A 268 -0.18 -17.65 -22.27
C ARG A 268 1.32 -17.85 -22.13
N GLY A 269 1.76 -19.00 -22.65
CA GLY A 269 3.10 -19.30 -23.15
C GLY A 269 4.30 -18.77 -22.38
N GLY A 270 4.94 -19.62 -21.59
CA GLY A 270 6.30 -19.40 -21.12
C GLY A 270 6.85 -20.62 -20.40
N ILE A 271 7.82 -21.30 -21.02
CA ILE A 271 8.54 -22.43 -20.42
C ILE A 271 9.43 -21.89 -19.28
N ILE A 272 9.31 -22.48 -18.11
CA ILE A 272 10.09 -22.20 -16.90
C ILE A 272 11.36 -23.06 -16.94
N TRP A 273 12.51 -22.50 -16.55
CA TRP A 273 13.67 -23.30 -16.14
C TRP A 273 13.32 -24.06 -14.86
N GLU A 274 12.71 -25.23 -15.03
CA GLU A 274 12.50 -26.17 -13.95
C GLU A 274 13.83 -26.91 -13.71
N THR A 275 14.71 -26.26 -12.96
CA THR A 275 15.62 -27.03 -12.12
C THR A 275 14.92 -27.18 -10.79
N ASP A 276 14.78 -28.39 -10.28
CA ASP A 276 14.27 -28.73 -8.93
C ASP A 276 15.07 -28.06 -7.77
N GLY A 277 15.94 -27.10 -8.08
CA GLY A 277 16.77 -26.34 -7.18
C GLY A 277 16.26 -24.93 -6.95
N LYS A 278 16.53 -24.42 -5.75
CA LYS A 278 16.24 -23.04 -5.36
C LYS A 278 16.89 -22.07 -6.36
N ILE A 279 16.16 -21.05 -6.83
CA ILE A 279 16.54 -20.06 -7.87
C ILE A 279 17.98 -19.51 -7.75
N HIS A 280 18.51 -19.38 -6.53
CA HIS A 280 19.87 -18.87 -6.30
C HIS A 280 20.99 -19.86 -6.70
N HIS A 281 20.68 -21.14 -6.90
CA HIS A 281 21.62 -22.11 -7.48
C HIS A 281 21.90 -21.82 -8.97
N GLY A 282 20.86 -21.42 -9.72
CA GLY A 282 21.03 -20.98 -11.11
C GLY A 282 21.97 -19.77 -11.20
N LEU A 283 21.85 -18.82 -10.27
CA LEU A 283 22.76 -17.68 -10.18
C LEU A 283 24.21 -18.11 -9.89
N ILE A 284 24.42 -19.07 -8.97
CA ILE A 284 25.77 -19.58 -8.68
C ILE A 284 26.41 -20.15 -9.95
N ASN A 285 25.70 -20.98 -10.70
CA ASN A 285 26.22 -21.58 -11.93
C ASN A 285 26.62 -20.51 -12.96
N ILE A 286 25.80 -19.47 -13.14
CA ILE A 286 26.09 -18.35 -14.04
C ILE A 286 27.36 -17.62 -13.59
N LEU A 287 27.48 -17.29 -12.31
CA LEU A 287 28.62 -16.55 -11.78
C LEU A 287 29.91 -17.38 -11.81
N GLU A 288 29.84 -18.68 -11.57
CA GLU A 288 30.99 -19.59 -11.69
C GLU A 288 31.47 -19.71 -13.13
N LYS A 289 30.56 -19.91 -14.08
CA LYS A 289 30.89 -19.97 -15.51
C LYS A 289 31.47 -18.63 -15.99
N ALA A 290 30.88 -17.52 -15.59
CA ALA A 290 31.39 -16.21 -15.97
C ALA A 290 32.78 -15.93 -15.38
N THR A 291 33.03 -16.40 -14.16
CA THR A 291 34.36 -16.32 -13.53
C THR A 291 35.39 -17.18 -14.25
N SER A 292 35.03 -18.41 -14.67
CA SER A 292 35.96 -19.30 -15.37
C SER A 292 36.31 -18.82 -16.78
N VAL A 293 35.38 -18.14 -17.45
CA VAL A 293 35.58 -17.51 -18.77
C VAL A 293 36.29 -16.14 -18.65
N GLY A 294 36.38 -15.58 -17.44
CA GLY A 294 37.08 -14.32 -17.19
C GLY A 294 36.24 -13.06 -17.46
N PHE A 295 34.91 -13.16 -17.48
CA PHE A 295 34.04 -11.99 -17.62
C PHE A 295 34.13 -11.09 -16.38
N LYS A 296 34.35 -9.79 -16.62
CA LYS A 296 34.47 -8.76 -15.57
C LYS A 296 33.16 -8.01 -15.28
N HIS A 297 32.24 -8.01 -16.25
CA HIS A 297 30.94 -7.36 -16.17
C HIS A 297 29.89 -8.30 -16.73
N ILE A 298 28.84 -8.56 -15.95
CA ILE A 298 27.79 -9.52 -16.31
C ILE A 298 26.45 -8.81 -16.13
N VAL A 299 25.57 -8.88 -17.13
CA VAL A 299 24.17 -8.48 -16.99
C VAL A 299 23.35 -9.74 -16.77
N VAL A 300 22.72 -9.87 -15.60
CA VAL A 300 21.83 -10.98 -15.29
C VAL A 300 20.39 -10.48 -15.47
N ARG A 301 19.74 -10.97 -16.54
CA ARG A 301 18.33 -10.72 -16.82
C ARG A 301 17.49 -11.77 -16.09
N THR A 302 16.54 -11.35 -15.26
CA THR A 302 15.67 -12.27 -14.50
C THR A 302 14.31 -11.64 -14.28
N ASN A 303 13.25 -12.45 -14.28
CA ASN A 303 11.92 -12.02 -13.82
C ASN A 303 11.78 -12.12 -12.28
N SER A 304 12.81 -12.63 -11.60
CA SER A 304 12.79 -12.80 -10.15
C SER A 304 13.26 -11.52 -9.45
N VAL A 305 12.32 -10.59 -9.23
CA VAL A 305 12.54 -9.40 -8.39
C VAL A 305 13.18 -9.78 -7.05
N ARG A 306 12.79 -10.92 -6.49
CA ARG A 306 13.34 -11.45 -5.24
C ARG A 306 14.83 -11.81 -5.34
N LEU A 307 15.29 -12.40 -6.44
CA LEU A 307 16.70 -12.74 -6.63
C LEU A 307 17.56 -11.47 -6.70
N ILE A 308 17.07 -10.44 -7.39
CA ILE A 308 17.70 -9.13 -7.49
C ILE A 308 17.80 -8.49 -6.09
N LEU A 309 16.68 -8.39 -5.38
CA LEU A 309 16.65 -7.81 -4.02
C LEU A 309 17.53 -8.58 -3.05
N ALA A 310 17.55 -9.91 -3.12
CA ALA A 310 18.40 -10.73 -2.27
C ALA A 310 19.88 -10.47 -2.54
N SER A 311 20.27 -10.32 -3.80
CA SER A 311 21.67 -10.17 -4.22
C SER A 311 22.21 -8.74 -4.06
N GLU A 312 21.35 -7.73 -4.19
CA GLU A 312 21.73 -6.32 -4.05
C GLU A 312 21.53 -5.77 -2.65
N ASN A 313 20.36 -6.01 -2.04
CA ASN A 313 20.00 -5.33 -0.80
C ASN A 313 20.30 -6.19 0.42
N TRP A 314 19.94 -7.48 0.38
CA TRP A 314 20.04 -8.33 1.56
C TRP A 314 21.44 -8.91 1.75
N LEU A 315 22.13 -9.26 0.66
CA LEU A 315 23.46 -9.87 0.72
C LEU A 315 24.48 -9.04 1.52
N PRO A 316 24.59 -7.71 1.34
CA PRO A 316 25.49 -6.89 2.17
C PRO A 316 25.10 -6.86 3.65
N ILE A 317 23.79 -6.87 3.94
CA ILE A 317 23.26 -6.86 5.32
C ILE A 317 23.55 -8.20 6.00
N TRP A 318 23.29 -9.32 5.31
CA TRP A 318 23.56 -10.66 5.83
C TRP A 318 25.06 -10.86 6.06
N HIS A 319 25.92 -10.42 5.14
CA HIS A 319 27.36 -10.48 5.35
C HIS A 319 27.79 -9.71 6.60
N ARG A 320 27.28 -8.48 6.79
CA ARG A 320 27.57 -7.64 7.99
C ARG A 320 27.08 -8.29 9.28
N ASN A 321 25.93 -8.95 9.24
CA ASN A 321 25.30 -9.56 10.41
C ASN A 321 25.73 -11.02 10.64
N GLY A 322 26.85 -11.45 10.06
CA GLY A 322 27.39 -12.80 10.25
C GLY A 322 26.47 -13.90 9.72
N TRP A 323 25.79 -13.64 8.60
CA TRP A 323 24.86 -14.55 7.92
C TRP A 323 23.64 -14.92 8.75
N ARG A 324 23.13 -13.94 9.50
CA ARG A 324 21.95 -14.06 10.35
C ARG A 324 20.84 -13.12 9.90
N ASN A 325 19.61 -13.52 10.17
CA ASN A 325 18.42 -12.69 9.97
C ASN A 325 18.23 -11.70 11.15
N SER A 326 17.18 -10.89 11.08
CA SER A 326 16.82 -9.90 12.12
C SER A 326 16.44 -10.51 13.47
N LEU A 327 16.15 -11.82 13.52
CA LEU A 327 15.91 -12.59 14.74
C LEU A 327 17.19 -13.28 15.25
N HIS A 328 18.36 -12.89 14.73
CA HIS A 328 19.67 -13.49 15.01
C HIS A 328 19.79 -14.99 14.69
N LYS A 329 18.84 -15.57 13.94
CA LYS A 329 18.92 -16.95 13.46
C LYS A 329 19.73 -17.01 12.16
N PRO A 330 20.46 -18.11 11.89
CA PRO A 330 21.12 -18.32 10.61
C PRO A 330 20.14 -18.19 9.44
N ILE A 331 20.57 -17.56 8.34
CA ILE A 331 19.77 -17.50 7.12
C ILE A 331 19.71 -18.88 6.45
N ALA A 332 18.61 -19.17 5.76
CA ALA A 332 18.50 -20.38 4.96
C ALA A 332 19.53 -20.36 3.82
N ASP A 333 20.16 -21.51 3.56
CA ASP A 333 21.18 -21.69 2.51
C ASP A 333 22.35 -20.70 2.63
N ALA A 334 22.79 -20.40 3.85
CA ALA A 334 23.83 -19.41 4.12
C ALA A 334 25.11 -19.64 3.30
N ASP A 335 25.49 -20.89 3.04
CA ASP A 335 26.69 -21.22 2.27
C ASP A 335 26.56 -20.87 0.78
N SER A 336 25.38 -21.06 0.19
CA SER A 336 25.08 -20.61 -1.17
C SER A 336 25.19 -19.09 -1.29
N TRP A 337 24.67 -18.34 -0.31
CA TRP A 337 24.76 -16.88 -0.31
C TRP A 337 26.18 -16.37 -0.06
N LYS A 338 26.97 -17.03 0.81
CA LYS A 338 28.41 -16.77 0.94
C LYS A 338 29.12 -16.95 -0.39
N LYS A 339 28.82 -18.03 -1.11
CA LYS A 339 29.41 -18.30 -2.42
C LYS A 339 29.06 -17.21 -3.44
N ILE A 340 27.79 -16.81 -3.51
CA ILE A 340 27.35 -15.69 -4.38
C ILE A 340 28.09 -14.40 -4.02
N TRP A 341 28.24 -14.08 -2.73
CA TRP A 341 28.98 -12.89 -2.28
C TRP A 341 30.43 -12.89 -2.75
N TRP A 342 31.12 -14.03 -2.69
CA TRP A 342 32.49 -14.16 -3.18
C TRP A 342 32.61 -14.07 -4.70
N LEU A 343 31.62 -14.60 -5.43
CA LEU A 343 31.61 -14.64 -6.89
C LEU A 343 31.10 -13.35 -7.54
N LYS A 344 30.34 -12.53 -6.82
CA LYS A 344 29.74 -11.29 -7.33
C LYS A 344 30.82 -10.25 -7.66
N LYS A 345 31.38 -10.35 -8.87
CA LYS A 345 32.22 -9.32 -9.50
C LYS A 345 31.33 -8.54 -10.45
N THR A 346 31.15 -7.24 -10.17
CA THR A 346 30.32 -6.26 -10.90
C THR A 346 29.20 -6.86 -11.77
N VAL A 347 28.08 -7.17 -11.11
CA VAL A 347 26.86 -7.72 -11.73
C VAL A 347 25.84 -6.61 -11.88
N TYR A 348 25.30 -6.45 -13.08
CA TYR A 348 24.17 -5.57 -13.38
C TYR A 348 22.90 -6.41 -13.50
N TRP A 349 21.76 -5.87 -13.06
CA TRP A 349 20.48 -6.57 -13.09
C TRP A 349 19.53 -5.91 -14.05
N GLU A 350 18.80 -6.73 -14.79
CA GLU A 350 17.71 -6.27 -15.63
C GLU A 350 16.47 -7.11 -15.29
N LEU A 351 15.38 -6.43 -14.97
CA LEU A 351 14.10 -7.10 -14.76
C LEU A 351 13.51 -7.39 -16.14
N MET A 352 13.31 -8.67 -16.46
CA MET A 352 12.75 -9.05 -17.76
C MET A 352 11.24 -8.89 -17.79
N ASP A 353 10.74 -8.38 -18.91
CA ASP A 353 9.38 -8.63 -19.39
C ASP A 353 9.15 -10.14 -19.62
N PRO A 354 7.90 -10.61 -19.76
CA PRO A 354 7.63 -11.99 -20.14
C PRO A 354 8.46 -12.39 -21.37
N PRO A 355 9.14 -13.57 -21.35
CA PRO A 355 10.07 -13.95 -22.42
C PRO A 355 9.38 -13.92 -23.78
N ASN A 356 9.94 -13.15 -24.71
CA ASN A 356 9.44 -13.14 -26.08
C ASN A 356 10.09 -14.27 -26.90
N ASP A 357 9.70 -14.40 -28.17
CA ASP A 357 10.21 -15.49 -29.01
C ASP A 357 11.69 -15.33 -29.37
N ASP A 358 12.22 -14.10 -29.32
CA ASP A 358 13.65 -13.81 -29.52
C ASP A 358 14.49 -14.27 -28.31
N ASP A 359 14.00 -14.06 -27.08
CA ASP A 359 14.65 -14.56 -25.85
C ASP A 359 14.71 -16.10 -25.85
N LYS A 360 13.66 -16.77 -26.36
CA LYS A 360 13.62 -18.24 -26.51
C LYS A 360 14.61 -18.72 -27.57
N ALA A 361 14.73 -18.01 -28.69
CA ALA A 361 15.67 -18.34 -29.76
C ALA A 361 17.13 -18.14 -29.30
N ALA A 362 17.43 -17.07 -28.57
CA ALA A 362 18.75 -16.82 -28.01
C ALA A 362 19.13 -17.86 -26.93
N ALA A 363 18.19 -18.25 -26.07
CA ALA A 363 18.39 -19.35 -25.14
C ALA A 363 18.72 -20.65 -25.89
N ALA A 364 17.94 -21.02 -26.91
CA ALA A 364 18.20 -22.23 -27.69
C ALA A 364 19.62 -22.27 -28.28
N GLN A 365 20.14 -21.15 -28.78
CA GLN A 365 21.51 -21.07 -29.30
C GLN A 365 22.60 -21.32 -28.25
N LEU A 366 22.35 -20.97 -26.97
CA LEU A 366 23.26 -21.24 -25.86
C LEU A 366 23.26 -22.70 -25.39
N PHE A 367 22.20 -23.47 -25.68
CA PHE A 367 22.10 -24.89 -25.30
C PHE A 367 22.46 -25.85 -26.44
N PHE A 368 22.47 -25.39 -27.69
CA PHE A 368 22.94 -26.18 -28.83
C PHE A 368 24.42 -25.97 -29.16
N SER A 369 25.14 -25.04 -28.52
CA SER A 369 26.57 -24.85 -28.75
C SER A 369 27.48 -25.82 -27.99
N ASP A 370 26.97 -26.49 -26.95
CA ASP A 370 27.78 -27.38 -26.10
C ASP A 370 27.70 -28.87 -26.54
N ASP A 371 26.94 -29.21 -27.59
CA ASP A 371 26.75 -30.60 -28.08
C ASP A 371 27.20 -30.84 -29.54
N VAL A 372 27.93 -29.91 -30.18
CA VAL A 372 28.38 -30.08 -31.60
C VAL A 372 29.90 -29.96 -31.76
N ASN A 373 30.70 -30.40 -30.78
CA ASN A 373 32.17 -30.49 -30.98
C ASN A 373 32.83 -31.78 -30.48
N GLU A 374 32.09 -32.88 -30.30
CA GLU A 374 32.69 -34.17 -29.98
C GLU A 374 32.24 -35.35 -30.87
N LEU A 375 31.98 -35.07 -32.15
CA LEU A 375 31.84 -36.11 -33.19
C LEU A 375 32.45 -35.68 -34.55
N GLN A 376 33.66 -35.12 -34.54
CA GLN A 376 34.58 -35.16 -35.69
C GLN A 376 36.05 -35.11 -35.23
N LEU A 377 36.55 -36.22 -34.68
CA LEU A 377 37.84 -36.85 -35.00
C LEU A 377 38.05 -38.12 -34.15
#